data_AF-A0A8T4WQP5-F1
#
_entry.id   AF-A0A8T4WQP5-F1
#
_cell.length_a   1.000
_cell.length_b   1.000
_cell.length_c   1.000
_cell.angle_alpha   90.00
_cell.angle_beta   90.00
_cell.angle_gamma   90.00
#
_symmetry.space_group_name_H-M   'P 1'
#
loop_
_entity.id
_entity.type
_entity.pdbx_description
1 polymer ?
#
loop_
_entity_poly.entity_id
_entity_poly.type
_entity_poly.pdbx_seq_one_letter_code
_entity_poly.pdbx_strand_id
1 'polypeptide(L)'
;MPDEKTGEIPSSADHLSMQIYGGTEAEILDSLESLIAKDEEVQSNQTWVNIGALKRLAFLFEGGVESAGGLIGLIIMFVLLGVVLIAFAIWQIVIFFIVIAALTLFSGGAALKYLNRTYLTVPANSLTSDNLAVFFGEQLSSGRFATLSEGMDFTEQPEVVRKSGRATRIFRLGIHMALAVATLLLIFEITGFFLLGGWITETSFLILHGLAFLVGIAIMDTGVILRHRLAANED
;
A
#
# COMPACT_ATOMS: atom_id res chain seq x y z
N MET A 1 -34.98 -31.54 -8.33
CA MET A 1 -34.83 -30.18 -7.80
C MET A 1 -33.47 -30.14 -7.13
N PRO A 2 -32.46 -29.48 -7.71
CA PRO A 2 -31.19 -29.29 -7.03
C PRO A 2 -31.33 -28.14 -6.02
N ASP A 3 -30.85 -28.37 -4.80
CA ASP A 3 -30.80 -27.40 -3.70
C ASP A 3 -29.99 -26.17 -4.11
N GLU A 4 -30.65 -25.02 -4.09
CA GLU A 4 -30.09 -23.69 -4.27
C GLU A 4 -29.37 -23.30 -2.96
N LYS A 5 -28.08 -23.66 -2.86
CA LYS A 5 -27.17 -23.05 -1.88
C LYS A 5 -26.67 -21.71 -2.44
N THR A 6 -27.52 -20.70 -2.40
CA THR A 6 -27.13 -19.30 -2.61
C THR A 6 -26.71 -18.68 -1.28
N GLY A 7 -25.50 -18.11 -1.24
CA GLY A 7 -25.25 -16.93 -0.42
C GLY A 7 -24.12 -16.99 0.63
N GLU A 8 -23.74 -18.15 1.14
CA GLU A 8 -22.67 -18.21 2.16
C GLU A 8 -21.28 -18.20 1.52
N ILE A 9 -20.42 -17.29 2.00
CA ILE A 9 -19.01 -17.26 1.65
C ILE A 9 -18.36 -18.53 2.22
N PRO A 10 -17.76 -19.42 1.41
CA PRO A 10 -16.93 -20.50 1.91
C PRO A 10 -15.65 -19.89 2.47
N SER A 11 -15.69 -19.45 3.72
CA SER A 11 -14.54 -18.82 4.35
C SER A 11 -13.69 -19.85 5.08
N SER A 12 -12.39 -19.88 4.79
CA SER A 12 -11.41 -20.59 5.60
C SER A 12 -10.98 -19.81 6.85
N ALA A 13 -11.47 -18.57 7.02
CA ALA A 13 -11.13 -17.67 8.12
C ALA A 13 -12.38 -17.09 8.82
N ASP A 14 -12.27 -16.78 10.10
CA ASP A 14 -13.39 -16.19 10.85
C ASP A 14 -13.70 -14.74 10.41
N HIS A 15 -12.77 -14.09 9.69
CA HIS A 15 -12.88 -12.69 9.25
C HIS A 15 -12.41 -12.48 7.80
N LEU A 16 -13.03 -11.48 7.17
CA LEU A 16 -12.65 -10.91 5.87
C LEU A 16 -11.87 -9.61 6.11
N SER A 17 -10.71 -9.47 5.45
CA SER A 17 -9.89 -8.26 5.51
C SER A 17 -9.89 -7.55 4.16
N MET A 18 -10.39 -6.32 4.12
CA MET A 18 -10.48 -5.48 2.94
C MET A 18 -9.58 -4.26 3.07
N GLN A 19 -9.06 -3.79 1.94
CA GLN A 19 -8.27 -2.57 1.85
C GLN A 19 -8.82 -1.68 0.76
N ILE A 20 -9.12 -0.44 1.13
CA ILE A 20 -9.66 0.57 0.22
C ILE A 20 -8.71 1.76 0.20
N TYR A 21 -8.38 2.22 -1.01
CA TYR A 21 -7.54 3.39 -1.24
C TYR A 21 -8.37 4.52 -1.86
N GLY A 22 -8.31 5.69 -1.22
CA GLY A 22 -9.16 6.84 -1.51
C GLY A 22 -10.49 6.78 -0.76
N GLY A 23 -11.04 7.95 -0.44
CA GLY A 23 -12.19 8.11 0.45
C GLY A 23 -11.78 8.30 1.91
N THR A 24 -12.71 8.83 2.72
CA THR A 24 -12.55 8.89 4.18
C THR A 24 -13.07 7.59 4.82
N GLU A 25 -12.59 7.27 6.02
CA GLU A 25 -13.07 6.10 6.77
C GLU A 25 -14.59 6.13 6.95
N ALA A 26 -15.15 7.29 7.28
CA ALA A 26 -16.59 7.48 7.46
C ALA A 26 -17.39 7.17 6.19
N GLU A 27 -16.98 7.65 5.02
CA GLU A 27 -17.66 7.38 3.75
C GLU A 27 -17.64 5.89 3.37
N ILE A 28 -16.56 5.21 3.74
CA ILE A 28 -16.35 3.79 3.42
C ILE A 28 -17.19 2.93 4.37
N LEU A 29 -17.22 3.28 5.66
CA LEU A 29 -18.05 2.61 6.66
C LEU A 29 -19.54 2.78 6.38
N ASP A 30 -20.00 3.99 6.04
CA ASP A 30 -21.41 4.25 5.73
C ASP A 30 -21.92 3.40 4.55
N SER A 31 -21.11 3.26 3.50
CA SER A 31 -21.39 2.37 2.36
C SER A 31 -21.43 0.90 2.79
N LEU A 32 -20.52 0.46 3.66
CA LEU A 32 -20.47 -0.92 4.14
C LEU A 32 -21.62 -1.26 5.11
N GLU A 33 -21.93 -0.38 6.05
CA GLU A 33 -23.00 -0.56 7.05
C GLU A 33 -24.38 -0.69 6.39
N SER A 34 -24.57 -0.09 5.22
CA SER A 34 -25.79 -0.25 4.44
C SER A 34 -26.01 -1.68 3.91
N LEU A 35 -24.94 -2.49 3.85
CA LEU A 35 -24.90 -3.83 3.27
C LEU A 35 -24.73 -4.96 4.31
N ILE A 36 -24.53 -4.61 5.57
CA ILE A 36 -24.33 -5.53 6.69
C ILE A 36 -25.51 -5.44 7.67
N ALA A 37 -25.81 -6.53 8.38
CA ALA A 37 -26.81 -6.51 9.45
C ALA A 37 -26.38 -5.56 10.59
N LYS A 38 -27.32 -4.73 11.06
CA LYS A 38 -27.12 -3.57 11.97
C LYS A 38 -26.38 -3.80 13.31
N ASP A 39 -26.03 -5.04 13.65
CA ASP A 39 -25.46 -5.41 14.97
C ASP A 39 -24.05 -6.06 14.87
N GLU A 40 -23.41 -6.06 13.70
CA GLU A 40 -22.06 -6.65 13.56
C GLU A 40 -20.96 -5.61 13.74
N GLU A 41 -19.99 -5.91 14.62
CA GLU A 41 -18.85 -5.04 14.88
C GLU A 41 -17.88 -5.03 13.68
N VAL A 42 -17.91 -3.94 12.91
CA VAL A 42 -16.91 -3.65 11.89
C VAL A 42 -15.70 -3.00 12.55
N GLN A 43 -14.53 -3.63 12.41
CA GLN A 43 -13.27 -3.01 12.83
C GLN A 43 -12.67 -2.26 11.65
N SER A 44 -12.67 -0.93 11.71
CA SER A 44 -11.95 -0.07 10.78
C SER A 44 -10.69 0.49 11.42
N ASN A 45 -9.62 0.54 10.62
CA ASN A 45 -8.41 1.24 11.01
C ASN A 45 -7.88 2.01 9.78
N GLN A 46 -7.79 3.33 9.88
CA GLN A 46 -7.07 4.15 8.91
C GLN A 46 -5.61 4.30 9.36
N THR A 47 -4.68 3.60 8.71
CA THR A 47 -3.27 3.68 9.08
C THR A 47 -2.49 4.57 8.11
N TRP A 48 -1.87 5.63 8.62
CA TRP A 48 -0.93 6.47 7.86
C TRP A 48 0.50 5.87 7.80
N VAL A 49 0.82 4.87 8.64
CA VAL A 49 2.18 4.32 8.78
C VAL A 49 2.14 2.80 8.92
N ASN A 50 2.87 2.08 8.06
CA ASN A 50 2.97 0.62 8.08
C ASN A 50 3.78 0.15 9.31
N ILE A 51 3.09 -0.23 10.39
CA ILE A 51 3.65 -0.72 11.67
C ILE A 51 4.57 -1.95 11.47
N GLY A 52 4.36 -2.73 10.39
CA GLY A 52 5.18 -3.89 10.06
C GLY A 52 6.61 -3.55 9.65
N ALA A 53 6.86 -2.36 9.08
CA ALA A 53 8.21 -1.91 8.71
C ALA A 53 9.04 -1.52 9.95
N LEU A 54 8.39 -0.93 10.96
CA LEU A 54 9.01 -0.59 12.25
C LEU A 54 9.49 -1.84 13.01
N LYS A 55 8.71 -2.93 13.00
CA LYS A 55 9.09 -4.18 13.67
C LYS A 55 10.30 -4.86 13.05
N ARG A 56 10.52 -4.72 11.73
CA ARG A 56 11.66 -5.33 11.02
C ARG A 56 12.96 -4.55 11.22
N LEU A 57 12.88 -3.22 11.40
CA LEU A 57 14.03 -2.41 11.79
C LEU A 57 14.54 -2.79 13.17
N ALA A 58 13.64 -3.09 14.13
CA ALA A 58 14.02 -3.49 15.49
C ALA A 58 14.86 -4.79 15.55
N PHE A 59 14.70 -5.71 14.59
CA PHE A 59 15.43 -7.00 14.54
C PHE A 59 16.89 -6.88 14.08
N LEU A 60 17.28 -5.77 13.43
CA LEU A 60 18.66 -5.59 12.93
C LEU A 60 19.67 -5.19 14.03
N PHE A 61 19.22 -5.00 15.27
CA PHE A 61 20.04 -4.47 16.37
C PHE A 61 20.63 -5.52 17.31
N GLU A 62 20.27 -6.80 17.15
CA GLU A 62 20.68 -7.86 18.08
C GLU A 62 22.14 -8.32 17.87
N GLY A 63 22.75 -8.04 16.70
CA GLY A 63 24.08 -8.56 16.32
C GLY A 63 25.27 -7.59 16.42
N GLY A 64 25.07 -6.31 16.77
CA GLY A 64 26.14 -5.28 16.71
C GLY A 64 26.88 -5.01 18.02
N VAL A 65 26.54 -5.74 19.10
CA VAL A 65 26.90 -5.37 20.49
C VAL A 65 28.28 -5.88 20.92
N GLU A 66 28.92 -6.77 20.15
CA GLU A 66 30.08 -7.54 20.63
C GLU A 66 31.44 -6.83 20.51
N SER A 67 31.53 -5.63 19.90
CA SER A 67 32.81 -4.98 19.54
C SER A 67 33.12 -3.65 20.28
N ALA A 68 32.30 -3.23 21.26
CA ALA A 68 32.52 -1.97 21.97
C ALA A 68 33.17 -2.19 23.36
N GLY A 69 34.45 -1.85 23.50
CA GLY A 69 35.30 -2.06 24.69
C GLY A 69 34.98 -1.25 25.96
N GLY A 70 33.72 -0.87 26.20
CA GLY A 70 33.29 -0.25 27.48
C GLY A 70 31.84 0.23 27.49
N LEU A 71 31.17 0.15 28.65
CA LEU A 71 29.73 0.47 28.82
C LEU A 71 29.36 1.90 28.36
N ILE A 72 30.21 2.89 28.63
CA ILE A 72 29.97 4.29 28.24
C ILE A 72 30.15 4.47 26.72
N GLY A 73 31.15 3.82 26.12
CA GLY A 73 31.34 3.84 24.67
C GLY A 73 30.19 3.18 23.92
N LEU A 74 29.63 2.11 24.50
CA LEU A 74 28.44 1.43 24.00
C LEU A 74 27.23 2.38 24.00
N ILE A 75 26.95 3.07 25.11
CA ILE A 75 25.82 4.02 25.19
C ILE A 75 25.97 5.15 24.15
N ILE A 76 27.17 5.74 24.01
CA ILE A 76 27.40 6.82 23.03
C ILE A 76 27.23 6.33 21.59
N MET A 77 27.73 5.14 21.27
CA MET A 77 27.55 4.53 19.95
C MET A 77 26.07 4.28 19.63
N PHE A 78 25.29 3.77 20.58
CA PHE A 78 23.85 3.56 20.40
C PHE A 78 23.08 4.87 20.20
N VAL A 79 23.45 5.93 20.93
CA VAL A 79 22.84 7.26 20.73
C VAL A 79 23.18 7.80 19.34
N LEU A 80 24.45 7.74 18.92
CA LEU A 80 24.86 8.19 17.58
C LEU A 80 24.17 7.39 16.47
N LEU A 81 24.13 6.06 16.61
CA LEU A 81 23.42 5.18 15.68
C LEU A 81 21.92 5.52 15.64
N GLY A 82 21.30 5.71 16.80
CA GLY A 82 19.90 6.13 16.92
C GLY A 82 19.63 7.45 16.19
N VAL A 83 20.50 8.45 16.36
CA VAL A 83 20.40 9.74 15.65
C VAL A 83 20.52 9.57 14.14
N VAL A 84 21.49 8.78 13.66
CA VAL A 84 21.68 8.51 12.23
C VAL A 84 20.47 7.80 11.64
N LEU A 85 19.90 6.83 12.36
CA LEU A 85 18.70 6.10 11.92
C LEU A 85 17.47 7.00 11.90
N ILE A 86 17.30 7.88 12.89
CA ILE A 86 16.21 8.86 12.90
C ILE A 86 16.36 9.82 11.72
N ALA A 87 17.56 10.34 11.48
CA ALA A 87 17.82 11.22 10.34
C ALA A 87 17.53 10.50 9.01
N PHE A 88 17.94 9.24 8.89
CA PHE A 88 17.63 8.42 7.71
C PHE A 88 16.13 8.17 7.56
N ALA A 89 15.41 7.86 8.64
CA ALA A 89 13.97 7.65 8.61
C ALA A 89 13.21 8.91 8.20
N ILE A 90 13.58 10.07 8.75
CA ILE A 90 13.02 11.38 8.35
C ILE A 90 13.30 11.63 6.87
N TRP A 91 14.51 11.33 6.41
CA TRP A 91 14.89 11.51 5.01
C TRP A 91 14.08 10.61 4.05
N GLN A 92 13.83 9.36 4.43
CA GLN A 92 12.95 8.45 3.68
C GLN A 92 11.51 8.97 3.60
N ILE A 93 11.00 9.58 4.67
CA ILE A 93 9.67 10.22 4.67
C ILE A 93 9.64 11.39 3.67
N VAL A 94 10.67 12.23 3.66
CA VAL A 94 10.76 13.34 2.70
C VAL A 94 10.76 12.84 1.25
N ILE A 95 11.56 11.81 0.95
CA ILE A 95 11.59 11.20 -0.39
C ILE A 95 10.24 10.61 -0.77
N PHE A 96 9.59 9.91 0.17
CA PHE A 96 8.26 9.36 -0.05
C PHE A 96 7.29 10.47 -0.50
N PHE A 97 7.25 11.61 0.19
CA PHE A 97 6.40 12.74 -0.21
C PHE A 97 6.80 13.34 -1.56
N ILE A 98 8.09 13.48 -1.86
CA ILE A 98 8.57 13.97 -3.17
C ILE A 98 8.13 13.03 -4.28
N VAL A 99 8.30 11.72 -4.10
CA VAL A 99 7.87 10.71 -5.07
C VAL A 99 6.37 10.77 -5.27
N ILE A 100 5.58 10.79 -4.19
CA ILE A 100 4.12 10.90 -4.29
C ILE A 100 3.70 12.20 -4.98
N ALA A 101 4.38 13.32 -4.72
CA ALA A 101 4.11 14.58 -5.41
C ALA A 101 4.41 14.48 -6.92
N ALA A 102 5.53 13.87 -7.30
CA ALA A 102 5.87 13.62 -8.69
C ALA A 102 4.83 12.70 -9.36
N LEU A 103 4.50 11.56 -8.75
CA LEU A 103 3.48 10.64 -9.24
C LEU A 103 2.12 11.34 -9.38
N THR A 104 1.75 12.19 -8.43
CA THR A 104 0.52 13.01 -8.44
C THR A 104 0.50 13.94 -9.65
N LEU A 105 1.61 14.62 -9.93
CA LEU A 105 1.74 15.55 -11.05
C LEU A 105 1.57 14.82 -12.40
N PHE A 106 2.19 13.65 -12.56
CA PHE A 106 2.13 12.90 -13.81
C PHE A 106 0.83 12.13 -14.01
N SER A 107 0.18 11.68 -12.94
CA SER A 107 -1.06 10.86 -13.01
C SER A 107 -2.36 11.64 -12.84
N GLY A 108 -2.30 12.98 -12.79
CA GLY A 108 -3.48 13.82 -12.58
C GLY A 108 -4.15 13.63 -11.22
N GLY A 109 -3.37 13.34 -10.18
CA GLY A 109 -3.87 13.20 -8.80
C GLY A 109 -4.22 11.79 -8.36
N ALA A 110 -4.09 10.78 -9.22
CA ALA A 110 -4.43 9.40 -8.86
C ALA A 110 -3.57 8.86 -7.70
N ALA A 111 -2.29 9.23 -7.66
CA ALA A 111 -1.36 8.80 -6.61
C ALA A 111 -1.76 9.26 -5.20
N LEU A 112 -2.52 10.35 -5.03
CA LEU A 112 -2.99 10.81 -3.72
C LEU A 112 -3.92 9.80 -3.05
N LYS A 113 -4.65 9.00 -3.83
CA LYS A 113 -5.51 7.94 -3.31
C LYS A 113 -4.71 6.89 -2.53
N TYR A 114 -3.43 6.72 -2.85
CA TYR A 114 -2.56 5.80 -2.15
C TYR A 114 -2.28 6.21 -0.70
N LEU A 115 -2.31 7.51 -0.39
CA LEU A 115 -2.06 8.04 0.95
C LEU A 115 -3.21 7.71 1.92
N ASN A 116 -4.43 7.71 1.40
CA ASN A 116 -5.63 7.43 2.20
C ASN A 116 -6.00 5.96 2.06
N ARG A 117 -5.46 5.13 2.96
CA ARG A 117 -5.77 3.70 3.01
C ARG A 117 -6.62 3.39 4.24
N THR A 118 -7.77 2.80 4.02
CA THR A 118 -8.65 2.28 5.05
C THR A 118 -8.58 0.76 5.04
N TYR A 119 -8.33 0.17 6.21
CA TYR A 119 -8.45 -1.26 6.43
C TYR A 119 -9.78 -1.53 7.10
N LEU A 120 -10.50 -2.52 6.58
CA LEU A 120 -11.75 -2.99 7.14
C LEU A 120 -11.59 -4.47 7.47
N THR A 121 -12.01 -4.85 8.67
CA THR A 121 -12.12 -6.24 9.09
C THR A 121 -13.55 -6.49 9.51
N VAL A 122 -14.16 -7.49 8.87
CA VAL A 122 -15.57 -7.83 9.03
C VAL A 122 -15.68 -9.34 9.26
N PRO A 123 -16.60 -9.84 10.11
CA PRO A 123 -16.85 -11.28 10.22
C PRO A 123 -17.15 -11.92 8.86
N ALA A 124 -16.69 -13.14 8.58
CA ALA A 124 -16.90 -13.73 7.24
C ALA A 124 -18.37 -14.11 6.95
N ASN A 125 -19.12 -14.37 8.01
CA ASN A 125 -20.56 -14.69 8.03
C ASN A 125 -21.48 -13.47 7.85
N SER A 126 -20.91 -12.27 7.94
CA SER A 126 -21.57 -10.96 7.87
C SER A 126 -21.96 -10.53 6.47
N LEU A 127 -21.13 -10.92 5.49
CA LEU A 127 -21.21 -10.51 4.10
C LEU A 127 -21.54 -11.70 3.23
N THR A 128 -22.50 -11.53 2.32
CA THR A 128 -22.71 -12.48 1.23
C THR A 128 -21.80 -12.12 0.05
N SER A 129 -21.57 -13.09 -0.84
CA SER A 129 -20.80 -12.86 -2.07
C SER A 129 -21.37 -11.71 -2.93
N ASP A 130 -22.70 -11.60 -2.97
CA ASP A 130 -23.42 -10.56 -3.71
C ASP A 130 -23.24 -9.19 -3.05
N ASN A 131 -23.37 -9.08 -1.72
CA ASN A 131 -23.16 -7.82 -1.01
C ASN A 131 -21.70 -7.35 -1.14
N LEU A 132 -20.74 -8.28 -1.17
CA LEU A 132 -19.34 -7.97 -1.42
C LEU A 132 -19.12 -7.42 -2.83
N ALA A 133 -19.80 -7.97 -3.84
CA ALA A 133 -19.73 -7.47 -5.20
C ALA A 133 -20.32 -6.04 -5.30
N VAL A 134 -21.49 -5.81 -4.70
CA VAL A 134 -22.14 -4.49 -4.64
C VAL A 134 -21.24 -3.47 -3.96
N PHE A 135 -20.70 -3.80 -2.79
CA PHE A 135 -19.79 -2.93 -2.05
C PHE A 135 -18.57 -2.52 -2.90
N PHE A 136 -17.91 -3.50 -3.54
CA PHE A 136 -16.75 -3.23 -4.39
C PHE A 136 -17.11 -2.39 -5.62
N GLY A 137 -18.29 -2.61 -6.20
CA GLY A 137 -18.80 -1.79 -7.30
C GLY A 137 -18.99 -0.33 -6.91
N GLU A 138 -19.61 -0.08 -5.75
CA GLU A 138 -19.76 1.27 -5.19
C GLU A 138 -18.41 1.95 -4.93
N GLN A 139 -17.41 1.20 -4.44
CA GLN A 139 -16.07 1.75 -4.26
C GLN A 139 -15.43 2.11 -5.61
N LEU A 140 -15.58 1.25 -6.62
CA LEU A 140 -15.04 1.49 -7.97
C LEU A 140 -15.68 2.70 -8.64
N SER A 141 -17.01 2.82 -8.60
CA SER A 141 -17.77 3.95 -9.17
C SER A 141 -17.42 5.26 -8.45
N SER A 142 -17.21 5.22 -7.14
CA SER A 142 -16.72 6.35 -6.33
C SER A 142 -15.26 6.74 -6.59
N GLY A 143 -14.58 6.09 -7.53
CA GLY A 143 -13.20 6.44 -7.86
C GLY A 143 -12.13 5.68 -7.08
N ARG A 144 -12.50 4.79 -6.15
CA ARG A 144 -11.59 4.19 -5.16
C ARG A 144 -10.99 2.88 -5.66
N PHE A 145 -9.90 2.44 -5.04
CA PHE A 145 -9.29 1.14 -5.32
C PHE A 145 -9.57 0.21 -4.15
N ALA A 146 -10.30 -0.88 -4.39
CA ALA A 146 -10.62 -1.86 -3.37
C ALA A 146 -9.94 -3.21 -3.65
N THR A 147 -9.45 -3.88 -2.60
CA THR A 147 -8.92 -5.25 -2.69
C THR A 147 -9.28 -6.03 -1.44
N LEU A 148 -9.68 -7.29 -1.64
CA LEU A 148 -9.73 -8.27 -0.56
C LEU A 148 -8.29 -8.75 -0.29
N SER A 149 -7.94 -8.86 0.99
CA SER A 149 -6.60 -9.20 1.46
C SER A 149 -6.56 -10.59 2.08
N GLU A 150 -7.58 -10.94 2.87
CA GLU A 150 -7.68 -12.22 3.59
C GLU A 150 -9.16 -12.64 3.72
N GLY A 151 -9.39 -13.94 3.88
CA GLY A 151 -10.68 -14.53 4.25
C GLY A 151 -11.52 -15.14 3.13
N MET A 152 -11.08 -15.09 1.87
CA MET A 152 -11.76 -15.81 0.79
C MET A 152 -10.77 -16.23 -0.31
N ASP A 153 -10.88 -17.48 -0.76
CA ASP A 153 -10.04 -18.00 -1.82
C ASP A 153 -10.30 -17.29 -3.15
N PHE A 154 -9.24 -17.08 -3.93
CA PHE A 154 -9.28 -16.29 -5.17
C PHE A 154 -10.28 -16.83 -6.22
N THR A 155 -10.57 -18.14 -6.18
CA THR A 155 -11.53 -18.81 -7.08
C THR A 155 -12.98 -18.59 -6.69
N GLU A 156 -13.24 -18.24 -5.43
CA GLU A 156 -14.59 -18.06 -4.87
C GLU A 156 -15.01 -16.59 -4.82
N GLN A 157 -14.06 -15.68 -5.06
CA GLN A 157 -14.32 -14.25 -5.14
C GLN A 157 -15.19 -13.88 -6.34
N PRO A 158 -16.19 -12.98 -6.15
CA PRO A 158 -16.91 -12.36 -7.25
C PRO A 158 -15.97 -11.78 -8.31
N GLU A 159 -16.39 -11.82 -9.57
CA GLU A 159 -15.55 -11.35 -10.67
C GLU A 159 -15.14 -9.88 -10.50
N VAL A 160 -16.06 -9.04 -10.00
CA VAL A 160 -15.85 -7.63 -9.66
C VAL A 160 -14.73 -7.46 -8.63
N VAL A 161 -14.82 -8.18 -7.51
CA VAL A 161 -13.84 -8.17 -6.41
C VAL A 161 -12.46 -8.56 -6.93
N ARG A 162 -12.40 -9.62 -7.74
CA ARG A 162 -11.16 -10.14 -8.33
C ARG A 162 -10.52 -9.13 -9.30
N LYS A 163 -11.32 -8.54 -10.19
CA LYS A 163 -10.85 -7.53 -11.16
C LYS A 163 -10.42 -6.24 -10.45
N SER A 164 -11.17 -5.80 -9.44
CA SER A 164 -10.81 -4.67 -8.58
C SER A 164 -9.49 -4.91 -7.86
N GLY A 165 -9.30 -6.09 -7.27
CA GLY A 165 -8.06 -6.48 -6.61
C GLY A 165 -6.87 -6.46 -7.57
N ARG A 166 -7.04 -6.89 -8.82
CA ARG A 166 -6.01 -6.82 -9.86
C ARG A 166 -5.66 -5.36 -10.22
N ALA A 167 -6.66 -4.51 -10.44
CA ALA A 167 -6.44 -3.10 -10.74
C ALA A 167 -5.69 -2.39 -9.59
N THR A 168 -6.12 -2.63 -8.35
CA THR A 168 -5.48 -2.13 -7.12
C THR A 168 -4.04 -2.64 -6.98
N ARG A 169 -3.78 -3.91 -7.28
CA ARG A 169 -2.42 -4.47 -7.23
C ARG A 169 -1.49 -3.81 -8.23
N ILE A 170 -1.94 -3.62 -9.47
CA ILE A 170 -1.16 -2.96 -10.53
C ILE A 170 -0.87 -1.49 -10.15
N PHE A 171 -1.90 -0.77 -9.68
CA PHE A 171 -1.75 0.60 -9.18
C PHE A 171 -0.66 0.70 -8.10
N ARG A 172 -0.74 -0.14 -7.06
CA ARG A 172 0.26 -0.16 -5.98
C ARG A 172 1.64 -0.58 -6.44
N LEU A 173 1.73 -1.54 -7.37
CA LEU A 173 3.00 -2.00 -7.91
C LEU A 173 3.75 -0.85 -8.59
N GLY A 174 3.06 -0.03 -9.38
CA GLY A 174 3.65 1.14 -10.02
C GLY A 174 4.23 2.13 -9.00
N ILE A 175 3.49 2.43 -7.93
CA ILE A 175 3.95 3.29 -6.83
C ILE A 175 5.17 2.71 -6.12
N HIS A 176 5.15 1.42 -5.77
CA HIS A 176 6.28 0.77 -5.12
C HIS A 176 7.52 0.73 -6.02
N MET A 177 7.34 0.50 -7.32
CA MET A 177 8.45 0.54 -8.30
C MET A 177 9.06 1.95 -8.34
N ALA A 178 8.24 3.00 -8.43
CA ALA A 178 8.72 4.37 -8.43
C ALA A 178 9.48 4.74 -7.13
N LEU A 179 8.94 4.33 -5.97
CA LEU A 179 9.61 4.49 -4.68
C LEU A 179 10.93 3.73 -4.61
N ALA A 180 10.96 2.48 -5.09
CA ALA A 180 12.16 1.67 -5.11
C ALA A 180 13.25 2.29 -5.99
N VAL A 181 12.91 2.74 -7.20
CA VAL A 181 13.84 3.42 -8.11
C VAL A 181 14.39 4.70 -7.48
N ALA A 182 13.53 5.52 -6.87
CA ALA A 182 13.97 6.74 -6.19
C ALA A 182 14.88 6.46 -4.98
N THR A 183 14.57 5.40 -4.23
CA THR A 183 15.37 4.98 -3.07
C THR A 183 16.74 4.46 -3.51
N LEU A 184 16.79 3.67 -4.59
CA LEU A 184 18.04 3.17 -5.16
C LEU A 184 18.90 4.32 -5.68
N LEU A 185 18.30 5.27 -6.42
CA LEU A 185 18.99 6.47 -6.88
C LEU A 185 19.65 7.20 -5.71
N LEU A 186 18.91 7.41 -4.61
CA LEU A 186 19.47 8.03 -3.41
C LEU A 186 20.62 7.22 -2.83
N ILE A 187 20.46 5.90 -2.65
CA ILE A 187 21.51 5.06 -2.08
C ILE A 187 22.80 5.17 -2.92
N PHE A 188 22.67 5.16 -4.24
CA PHE A 188 23.81 5.33 -5.15
C PHE A 188 24.43 6.73 -5.03
N GLU A 189 23.63 7.79 -4.98
CA GLU A 189 24.13 9.16 -4.81
C GLU A 189 24.87 9.35 -3.49
N ILE A 190 24.32 8.85 -2.39
CA ILE A 190 24.97 8.91 -1.06
C ILE A 190 26.27 8.09 -1.07
N THR A 191 26.23 6.86 -1.58
CA THR A 191 27.41 5.99 -1.64
C THR A 191 28.50 6.61 -2.52
N GLY A 192 28.10 7.15 -3.66
CA GLY A 192 28.97 7.87 -4.58
C GLY A 192 29.61 9.10 -3.95
N PHE A 193 28.82 9.91 -3.25
CA PHE A 193 29.32 11.06 -2.52
C PHE A 193 30.41 10.67 -1.51
N PHE A 194 30.21 9.61 -0.75
CA PHE A 194 31.20 9.14 0.22
C PHE A 194 32.43 8.50 -0.43
N LEU A 195 32.29 7.74 -1.52
CA LEU A 195 33.39 7.01 -2.14
C LEU A 195 34.22 7.87 -3.12
N LEU A 196 33.56 8.76 -3.86
CA LEU A 196 34.16 9.53 -4.95
C LEU A 196 34.34 11.02 -4.59
N GLY A 197 33.85 11.44 -3.43
CA GLY A 197 33.96 12.83 -2.96
C GLY A 197 33.05 13.81 -3.71
N GLY A 198 32.03 13.32 -4.41
CA GLY A 198 31.11 14.12 -5.20
C GLY A 198 29.86 13.34 -5.63
N TRP A 199 28.83 14.07 -6.05
CA TRP A 199 27.56 13.48 -6.51
C TRP A 199 27.73 12.74 -7.84
N ILE A 200 27.06 11.59 -7.99
CA ILE A 200 27.07 10.81 -9.24
C ILE A 200 25.92 11.34 -10.12
N THR A 201 26.01 12.62 -10.47
CA THR A 201 25.02 13.27 -11.36
C THR A 201 25.44 13.13 -12.82
N GLU A 202 25.93 11.97 -13.23
CA GLU A 202 26.16 11.72 -14.65
C GLU A 202 24.80 11.69 -15.37
N THR A 203 24.68 12.45 -16.46
CA THR A 203 23.42 12.60 -17.20
C THR A 203 22.85 11.25 -17.65
N SER A 204 23.71 10.31 -18.07
CA SER A 204 23.32 8.95 -18.45
C SER A 204 22.68 8.17 -17.29
N PHE A 205 23.24 8.29 -16.09
CA PHE A 205 22.74 7.64 -14.89
C PHE A 205 21.36 8.19 -14.46
N LEU A 206 21.20 9.51 -14.51
CA LEU A 206 19.93 10.18 -14.24
C LEU A 206 18.86 9.83 -15.27
N ILE A 207 19.22 9.77 -16.56
CA ILE A 207 18.28 9.36 -17.63
C ILE A 207 17.79 7.93 -17.39
N LEU A 208 18.70 7.00 -17.08
CA LEU A 208 18.34 5.60 -16.84
C LEU A 208 17.35 5.47 -15.67
N HIS A 209 17.63 6.12 -14.54
CA HIS A 209 16.73 6.11 -13.38
C HIS A 209 15.42 6.83 -13.66
N GLY A 210 15.45 7.95 -14.38
CA GLY A 210 14.27 8.67 -14.82
C GLY A 210 13.35 7.79 -15.69
N LEU A 211 13.90 7.07 -16.66
CA LEU A 211 13.13 6.13 -17.48
C LEU A 211 12.53 4.99 -16.64
N ALA A 212 13.30 4.40 -15.73
CA ALA A 212 12.80 3.37 -14.82
C ALA A 212 11.66 3.91 -13.93
N PHE A 213 11.76 5.15 -13.47
CA PHE A 213 10.71 5.82 -12.70
C PHE A 213 9.45 6.02 -13.53
N LEU A 214 9.58 6.44 -14.79
CA LEU A 214 8.46 6.59 -15.72
C LEU A 214 7.75 5.26 -16.02
N VAL A 215 8.48 4.13 -16.07
CA VAL A 215 7.86 2.80 -16.16
C VAL A 215 6.96 2.53 -14.95
N GLY A 216 7.39 2.93 -13.74
CA GLY A 216 6.55 2.87 -12.55
C GLY A 216 5.25 3.66 -12.69
N ILE A 217 5.33 4.88 -13.23
CA ILE A 217 4.16 5.73 -13.53
C ILE A 217 3.22 5.02 -14.53
N ALA A 218 3.74 4.52 -15.64
CA ALA A 218 2.93 3.85 -16.65
C ALA A 218 2.21 2.60 -16.11
N ILE A 219 2.87 1.83 -15.24
CA ILE A 219 2.25 0.69 -14.55
C ILE A 219 1.14 1.17 -13.61
N MET A 220 1.38 2.22 -12.83
CA MET A 220 0.38 2.78 -11.93
C MET A 220 -0.86 3.25 -12.71
N ASP A 221 -0.66 4.01 -13.79
CA ASP A 221 -1.73 4.54 -14.64
C ASP A 221 -2.52 3.42 -15.33
N THR A 222 -1.87 2.32 -15.69
CA THR A 222 -2.56 1.11 -16.18
C THR A 222 -3.58 0.61 -15.13
N GLY A 223 -3.21 0.63 -13.84
CA GLY A 223 -4.14 0.31 -12.75
C GLY A 223 -5.32 1.28 -12.69
N VAL A 224 -5.07 2.58 -12.86
CA VAL A 224 -6.12 3.63 -12.90
C VAL A 224 -7.09 3.40 -14.05
N ILE A 225 -6.57 3.12 -15.25
CA ILE A 225 -7.37 2.85 -16.45
C ILE A 225 -8.22 1.59 -16.28
N LEU A 226 -7.63 0.51 -15.74
CA LEU A 226 -8.35 -0.73 -15.47
C LEU A 226 -9.50 -0.47 -14.51
N ARG A 227 -9.25 0.22 -13.38
CA ARG A 227 -10.29 0.59 -12.41
C ARG A 227 -11.41 1.40 -13.09
N HIS A 228 -11.07 2.39 -13.90
CA HIS A 228 -12.07 3.21 -14.58
C HIS A 228 -12.93 2.41 -15.56
N ARG A 229 -12.35 1.47 -16.29
CA ARG A 229 -13.10 0.56 -17.16
C ARG A 229 -14.01 -0.40 -16.39
N LEU A 230 -13.60 -0.82 -15.19
CA LEU A 230 -14.44 -1.68 -14.37
C LEU A 230 -15.68 -0.93 -13.89
N ALA A 231 -15.50 0.28 -13.36
CA ALA A 231 -16.61 1.14 -12.97
C ALA A 231 -17.62 1.38 -14.11
N ALA A 232 -17.12 1.63 -15.33
CA ALA A 232 -17.99 1.90 -16.49
C ALA A 232 -18.76 0.69 -17.04
N ASN A 233 -18.48 -0.54 -16.58
CA ASN A 233 -19.20 -1.75 -16.99
C ASN A 233 -20.25 -2.19 -15.95
N GLU A 234 -20.37 -1.47 -14.84
CA GLU A 234 -21.34 -1.77 -13.78
C GLU A 234 -22.53 -0.79 -13.75
N ASP A 235 -22.44 0.30 -14.53
CA ASP A 235 -23.57 1.16 -14.90
C ASP A 235 -24.32 0.58 -16.11
#